data_AF-A0A8H5ERV8-F1
#
_entry.id   AF-A0A8H5ERV8-F1
#
_cell.length_a   1.000
_cell.length_b   1.000
_cell.length_c   1.000
_cell.angle_alpha   90.00
_cell.angle_beta   90.00
_cell.angle_gamma   90.00
#
_symmetry.space_group_name_H-M   'P 1'
#
loop_
_entity.id
_entity.type
_entity.pdbx_description
1 polymer ?
#
loop_
_entity_poly.entity_id
_entity_poly.type
_entity_poly.pdbx_seq_one_letter_code
_entity_poly.pdbx_strand_id
1 'polypeptide(L)'
;MSFSLSKNQPPEVDPWAAENMRFDRLLAIGKPIQRKTAEEYGPALDSYLDFAIKHHMLIEPNPDLLSFYVVYMNHYIGPALTDKYLTEAVDQLQPYFPDVRKTRRHQVVSRTLVGCFRRDLEAAARPQDDEDVSEEGGE
;
A
#
# COMPACT_ATOMS: atom_id res chain seq x y z
N MET A 1 8.41 53.61 15.52
CA MET A 1 7.17 53.04 14.97
C MET A 1 7.39 51.55 14.79
N SER A 2 6.56 50.75 15.43
CA SER A 2 6.75 49.33 15.70
C SER A 2 6.50 48.49 14.45
N PHE A 3 7.45 47.63 14.07
CA PHE A 3 7.23 46.59 13.06
C PHE A 3 6.56 45.39 13.73
N SER A 4 5.27 45.16 13.46
CA SER A 4 4.59 43.93 13.85
C SER A 4 4.90 42.84 12.82
N LEU A 5 5.79 41.91 13.16
CA LEU A 5 5.91 40.63 12.46
C LEU A 5 4.72 39.75 12.87
N SER A 6 3.69 39.69 12.03
CA SER A 6 2.63 38.67 12.16
C SER A 6 3.23 37.32 11.81
N LYS A 7 3.50 36.51 12.83
CA LYS A 7 4.18 35.21 12.74
C LYS A 7 3.26 34.04 12.37
N ASN A 8 2.04 34.29 11.91
CA ASN A 8 0.99 33.26 11.74
C ASN A 8 0.26 33.35 10.39
N GLN A 9 0.91 33.79 9.31
CA GLN A 9 0.33 33.56 7.98
C GLN A 9 0.79 32.18 7.51
N PRO A 10 -0.13 31.22 7.30
CA PRO A 10 0.22 29.96 6.64
C PRO A 10 0.94 30.30 5.32
N PRO A 11 1.91 29.50 4.88
CA PRO A 11 2.52 29.70 3.57
C PRO A 11 1.40 29.86 2.52
N GLU A 12 1.59 30.74 1.53
CA GLU A 12 0.70 30.84 0.36
C GLU A 12 0.78 29.51 -0.41
N VAL A 13 0.07 28.50 0.07
CA VAL A 13 -0.13 27.27 -0.66
C VAL A 13 -1.28 27.58 -1.62
N ASP A 14 -1.01 27.60 -2.92
CA ASP A 14 -2.07 27.71 -3.92
C ASP A 14 -3.06 26.55 -3.69
N PRO A 15 -4.30 26.81 -3.26
CA PRO A 15 -5.28 25.75 -3.03
C PRO A 15 -5.58 24.97 -4.31
N TRP A 16 -5.27 25.55 -5.46
CA TRP A 16 -5.43 24.96 -6.79
C TRP A 16 -4.12 24.38 -7.36
N ALA A 17 -3.07 24.26 -6.55
CA ALA A 17 -1.93 23.43 -6.90
C ALA A 17 -2.42 22.01 -7.24
N ALA A 18 -1.86 21.41 -8.29
CA ALA A 18 -2.32 20.10 -8.78
C ALA A 18 -2.31 19.01 -7.69
N GLU A 19 -1.39 19.11 -6.72
CA GLU A 19 -1.32 18.22 -5.56
C GLU A 19 -2.49 18.44 -4.58
N ASN A 20 -2.85 19.68 -4.28
CA ASN A 20 -4.01 20.03 -3.44
C ASN A 20 -5.32 19.61 -4.11
N MET A 21 -5.46 19.81 -5.43
CA MET A 21 -6.62 19.31 -6.17
C MET A 21 -6.72 17.78 -6.15
N ARG A 22 -5.59 17.08 -6.25
CA ARG A 22 -5.57 15.60 -6.15
C ARG A 22 -5.95 15.17 -4.74
N PHE A 23 -5.42 15.82 -3.72
CA PHE A 23 -5.75 15.56 -2.33
C PHE A 23 -7.23 15.85 -2.03
N ASP A 24 -7.76 17.00 -2.44
CA ASP A 24 -9.17 17.37 -2.28
C ASP A 24 -10.09 16.44 -3.07
N ARG A 25 -9.71 16.05 -4.30
CA ARG A 25 -10.41 15.03 -5.07
C ARG A 25 -10.38 13.69 -4.35
N LEU A 26 -9.25 13.29 -3.76
CA LEU A 26 -9.13 12.06 -2.98
C LEU A 26 -9.96 12.12 -1.71
N LEU A 27 -10.05 13.25 -1.02
CA LEU A 27 -10.96 13.46 0.10
C LEU A 27 -12.43 13.44 -0.38
N ALA A 28 -12.72 14.02 -1.54
CA ALA A 28 -14.05 14.05 -2.13
C ALA A 28 -14.50 12.70 -2.68
N ILE A 29 -13.57 11.84 -3.14
CA ILE A 29 -13.81 10.43 -3.50
C ILE A 29 -13.88 9.58 -2.23
N GLY A 30 -13.00 9.88 -1.27
CA GLY A 30 -12.92 9.27 0.05
C GLY A 30 -14.15 9.50 0.90
N LYS A 31 -14.84 10.64 0.80
CA LYS A 31 -16.08 10.93 1.55
C LYS A 31 -17.25 10.01 1.18
N PRO A 32 -17.56 9.75 -0.11
CA PRO A 32 -18.45 8.69 -0.55
C PRO A 32 -17.97 7.30 -0.12
N ILE A 33 -16.65 7.07 -0.09
CA ILE A 33 -16.08 5.80 0.36
C ILE A 33 -16.33 5.60 1.86
N GLN A 34 -15.90 6.53 2.71
CA GLN A 34 -16.07 6.52 4.16
C GLN A 34 -17.54 6.60 4.62
N ARG A 35 -18.47 7.12 3.80
CA ARG A 35 -19.91 7.10 4.08
C ARG A 35 -20.53 5.69 3.94
N LYS A 36 -19.84 4.74 3.32
CA LYS A 36 -20.28 3.34 3.15
C LYS A 36 -19.68 2.36 4.18
N THR A 37 -18.73 2.77 5.01
CA THR A 37 -18.11 1.87 6.01
C THR A 37 -18.95 1.84 7.28
N ALA A 38 -19.55 0.70 7.64
CA ALA A 38 -18.81 -0.44 8.20
C ALA A 38 -19.18 -1.84 7.66
N GLU A 39 -20.10 -1.97 6.68
CA GLU A 39 -20.61 -3.28 6.23
C GLU A 39 -20.36 -3.62 4.74
N GLU A 40 -19.86 -2.70 3.90
CA GLU A 40 -19.82 -2.89 2.43
C GLU A 40 -18.44 -3.13 1.78
N TYR A 41 -17.30 -2.83 2.43
CA TYR A 41 -15.99 -3.07 1.83
C TYR A 41 -15.39 -4.42 2.22
N GLY A 42 -14.79 -5.07 1.22
CA GLY A 42 -14.06 -6.31 1.45
C GLY A 42 -12.74 -6.04 2.17
N PRO A 43 -12.20 -7.03 2.92
CA PRO A 43 -10.97 -6.90 3.70
C PRO A 43 -9.76 -6.48 2.85
N ALA A 44 -9.78 -6.79 1.55
CA ALA A 44 -8.74 -6.38 0.62
C ALA A 44 -8.67 -4.86 0.43
N LEU A 45 -9.80 -4.18 0.21
CA LEU A 45 -9.80 -2.73 0.01
C LEU A 45 -9.41 -2.02 1.31
N ASP A 46 -9.92 -2.47 2.45
CA ASP A 46 -9.57 -1.88 3.74
C ASP A 46 -8.07 -1.96 4.01
N SER A 47 -7.45 -3.13 3.74
CA SER A 47 -6.00 -3.27 3.89
C SER A 47 -5.19 -2.35 2.96
N TYR A 48 -5.69 -2.08 1.75
CA TYR A 48 -5.06 -1.15 0.82
C TYR A 48 -5.17 0.31 1.29
N LEU A 49 -6.35 0.71 1.75
CA LEU A 49 -6.59 2.06 2.27
C LEU A 49 -5.78 2.31 3.54
N ASP A 50 -5.74 1.35 4.46
CA ASP A 50 -4.97 1.44 5.69
C ASP A 50 -3.46 1.55 5.40
N PHE A 51 -2.95 0.75 4.47
CA PHE A 51 -1.58 0.88 3.96
C PHE A 51 -1.31 2.28 3.39
N ALA A 52 -2.16 2.78 2.47
CA ALA A 52 -1.95 4.07 1.85
C ALA A 52 -1.95 5.21 2.88
N ILE A 53 -2.88 5.19 3.83
CA ILE A 53 -2.99 6.19 4.90
C ILE A 53 -1.78 6.13 5.83
N LYS A 54 -1.44 4.93 6.31
CA LYS A 54 -0.32 4.70 7.24
C LYS A 54 1.02 5.15 6.68
N HIS A 55 1.20 5.04 5.37
CA HIS A 55 2.44 5.42 4.69
C HIS A 55 2.38 6.79 4.02
N HIS A 56 1.34 7.59 4.28
CA HIS A 56 1.14 8.92 3.68
C HIS A 56 1.21 8.92 2.15
N MET A 57 0.71 7.85 1.52
CA MET A 57 0.66 7.68 0.08
C MET A 57 -0.70 8.07 -0.47
N LEU A 58 -0.75 8.46 -1.74
CA LEU A 58 -2.00 8.77 -2.43
C LEU A 58 -2.86 7.49 -2.54
N ILE A 59 -4.17 7.59 -2.31
CA ILE A 59 -5.12 6.48 -2.49
C ILE A 59 -5.29 6.12 -3.98
N GLU A 60 -4.93 7.02 -4.89
CA GLU A 60 -4.98 6.78 -6.33
C GLU A 60 -3.92 5.74 -6.75
N PRO A 61 -4.33 4.59 -7.31
CA PRO A 61 -3.38 3.54 -7.66
C PRO A 61 -2.46 3.96 -8.80
N ASN A 62 -1.16 3.93 -8.53
CA ASN A 62 -0.10 3.99 -9.54
C ASN A 62 0.78 2.72 -9.46
N PRO A 63 1.61 2.44 -10.48
CA PRO A 63 2.35 1.19 -10.53
C PRO A 63 3.29 0.99 -9.33
N ASP A 64 3.95 2.06 -8.88
CA ASP A 64 4.89 1.99 -7.77
C ASP A 64 4.15 1.71 -6.46
N LEU A 65 3.04 2.40 -6.22
CA LEU A 65 2.19 2.20 -5.06
C LEU A 65 1.66 0.77 -4.97
N LEU A 66 1.12 0.22 -6.07
CA LEU A 66 0.67 -1.17 -6.09
C LEU A 66 1.84 -2.14 -5.86
N SER A 67 3.04 -1.83 -6.36
CA SER A 67 4.22 -2.65 -6.09
C SER A 67 4.66 -2.60 -4.62
N PHE A 68 4.57 -1.45 -3.97
CA PHE A 68 4.86 -1.32 -2.54
C PHE A 68 3.81 -2.04 -1.69
N TYR A 69 2.53 -1.92 -2.05
CA TYR A 69 1.46 -2.66 -1.41
C TYR A 69 1.68 -4.18 -1.51
N VAL A 70 2.13 -4.69 -2.67
CA VAL A 70 2.49 -6.10 -2.83
C VAL A 70 3.61 -6.51 -1.87
N VAL A 71 4.72 -5.76 -1.81
CA VAL A 71 5.83 -6.09 -0.91
C VAL A 71 5.38 -6.03 0.56
N TYR A 72 4.62 -5.01 0.92
CA TYR A 72 4.05 -4.82 2.25
C TYR A 72 3.20 -6.02 2.65
N MET A 73 2.18 -6.37 1.85
CA MET A 73 1.27 -7.47 2.17
C MET A 73 1.99 -8.82 2.16
N ASN A 74 2.93 -9.04 1.24
CA ASN A 74 3.66 -10.30 1.16
C ASN A 74 4.38 -10.63 2.47
N HIS A 75 4.89 -9.61 3.15
CA HIS A 75 5.54 -9.77 4.44
C HIS A 75 4.61 -10.34 5.53
N TYR A 76 3.31 -10.04 5.46
CA TYR A 76 2.34 -10.45 6.48
C TYR A 76 1.55 -11.71 6.12
N ILE A 77 1.20 -11.88 4.84
CA ILE A 77 0.23 -12.88 4.40
C ILE A 77 0.73 -13.80 3.27
N GLY A 78 1.96 -13.58 2.80
CA GLY A 78 2.55 -14.34 1.71
C GLY A 78 1.95 -14.03 0.31
N PRO A 79 2.48 -14.67 -0.74
CA PRO A 79 2.38 -14.15 -2.11
C PRO A 79 1.05 -14.52 -2.77
N ALA A 80 0.54 -15.72 -2.49
CA ALA A 80 -0.74 -16.18 -3.00
C ALA A 80 -1.90 -15.35 -2.47
N LEU A 81 -1.90 -15.05 -1.17
CA LEU A 81 -2.95 -14.23 -0.56
C LEU A 81 -2.78 -12.76 -0.96
N THR A 82 -1.54 -12.27 -1.11
CA THR A 82 -1.25 -10.93 -1.62
C THR A 82 -1.80 -10.71 -3.03
N ASP A 83 -1.62 -11.65 -3.97
CA ASP A 83 -2.18 -11.50 -5.33
C ASP A 83 -3.73 -11.49 -5.32
N LYS A 84 -4.35 -12.30 -4.45
CA LYS A 84 -5.80 -12.27 -4.25
C LYS A 84 -6.26 -10.92 -3.71
N TYR A 85 -5.64 -10.42 -2.65
CA TYR A 85 -5.96 -9.13 -2.04
C TYR A 85 -5.75 -7.98 -3.02
N LEU A 86 -4.63 -7.97 -3.76
CA LEU A 86 -4.38 -6.96 -4.78
C LEU A 86 -5.48 -6.98 -5.86
N THR A 87 -5.88 -8.16 -6.32
CA THR A 87 -6.93 -8.29 -7.34
C THR A 87 -8.26 -7.76 -6.84
N GLU A 88 -8.65 -8.15 -5.63
CA GLU A 88 -9.91 -7.73 -5.02
C GLU A 88 -9.93 -6.23 -4.73
N ALA A 89 -8.83 -5.65 -4.23
CA ALA A 89 -8.70 -4.21 -4.04
C ALA A 89 -8.81 -3.45 -5.37
N VAL A 90 -8.10 -3.92 -6.41
CA VAL A 90 -8.16 -3.34 -7.77
C VAL A 90 -9.58 -3.37 -8.35
N ASP A 91 -10.31 -4.47 -8.13
CA ASP A 91 -11.70 -4.62 -8.57
C ASP A 91 -12.63 -3.62 -7.88
N GLN A 92 -12.47 -3.45 -6.56
CA GLN A 92 -13.26 -2.47 -5.77
C GLN A 92 -12.87 -1.02 -6.07
N LEU A 93 -11.62 -0.75 -6.47
CA LEU A 93 -11.13 0.58 -6.84
C LEU A 93 -11.55 0.99 -8.26
N GLN A 94 -11.87 0.03 -9.13
CA GLN A 94 -12.17 0.28 -10.55
C GLN A 94 -13.27 1.33 -10.81
N PRO A 95 -14.38 1.38 -10.07
CA PRO A 95 -15.42 2.40 -10.27
C PRO A 95 -14.92 3.83 -10.04
N TYR A 96 -13.88 4.01 -9.23
CA TYR A 96 -13.30 5.31 -8.88
C TYR A 96 -12.06 5.63 -9.72
N PHE A 97 -11.31 4.61 -10.12
CA PHE A 97 -10.07 4.71 -10.86
C PHE A 97 -10.12 3.79 -12.10
N PRO A 98 -10.65 4.26 -13.24
CA PRO A 98 -10.93 3.40 -14.39
C PRO A 98 -9.69 2.70 -14.97
N ASP A 99 -8.51 3.30 -14.81
CA ASP A 99 -7.24 2.76 -15.29
C ASP A 99 -6.55 1.81 -14.30
N VAL A 100 -7.11 1.58 -13.10
CA VAL A 100 -6.48 0.75 -12.06
C VAL A 100 -6.13 -0.67 -12.53
N ARG A 101 -6.93 -1.26 -13.43
CA ARG A 101 -6.61 -2.58 -14.02
C ARG A 101 -5.39 -2.53 -14.93
N LYS A 102 -5.16 -1.41 -15.63
CA LYS A 102 -3.93 -1.21 -16.42
C LYS A 102 -2.74 -1.05 -15.48
N THR A 103 -2.91 -0.31 -14.39
CA THR A 103 -1.91 -0.15 -13.33
C THR A 103 -1.52 -1.49 -12.72
N ARG A 104 -2.48 -2.36 -12.37
CA ARG A 104 -2.22 -3.73 -11.87
C ARG A 104 -1.37 -4.55 -12.85
N ARG A 105 -1.63 -4.42 -14.15
CA ARG A 105 -0.89 -5.14 -15.21
C ARG A 105 0.45 -4.50 -15.57
N HIS A 106 0.82 -3.40 -14.93
CA HIS A 106 2.11 -2.77 -15.18
C HIS A 106 3.26 -3.73 -14.85
N GLN A 107 4.33 -3.64 -15.64
CA GLN A 107 5.44 -4.58 -15.56
C GLN A 107 6.11 -4.60 -14.18
N VAL A 108 6.20 -3.43 -13.53
CA VAL A 108 6.75 -3.31 -12.17
C VAL A 108 5.93 -4.15 -11.18
N VAL A 109 4.60 -3.98 -11.15
CA VAL A 109 3.70 -4.74 -10.26
C VAL A 109 3.81 -6.24 -10.52
N SER A 110 3.78 -6.65 -11.78
CA SER A 110 3.85 -8.07 -12.16
C SER A 110 5.19 -8.71 -11.78
N ARG A 111 6.31 -8.00 -12.00
CA ARG A 111 7.64 -8.47 -11.61
C ARG A 111 7.80 -8.54 -10.09
N THR A 112 7.22 -7.59 -9.36
CA THR A 112 7.24 -7.60 -7.89
C THR A 112 6.51 -8.82 -7.33
N LEU A 113 5.30 -9.13 -7.84
CA LEU A 113 4.57 -10.34 -7.45
C LEU A 113 5.40 -11.61 -7.70
N VAL A 114 5.94 -11.76 -8.92
CA VAL A 114 6.81 -12.91 -9.27
C VAL A 114 8.03 -12.98 -8.35
N GLY A 115 8.64 -11.84 -8.02
CA GLY A 115 9.74 -11.77 -7.07
C GLY A 115 9.36 -12.26 -5.67
N CYS A 116 8.19 -11.87 -5.16
CA CYS A 116 7.65 -12.35 -3.89
C CYS A 116 7.47 -13.88 -3.89
N PHE A 117 6.79 -14.44 -4.90
CA PHE A 117 6.62 -15.90 -5.03
C PHE A 117 7.96 -16.65 -5.03
N ARG A 118 8.95 -16.14 -5.76
CA ARG A 118 10.27 -16.77 -5.83
C ARG A 118 11.01 -16.73 -4.50
N ARG A 119 11.00 -15.59 -3.81
CA ARG A 119 11.67 -15.45 -2.51
C ARG A 119 11.09 -16.40 -1.46
N ASP A 120 9.78 -16.61 -1.48
CA ASP A 120 9.13 -17.49 -0.51
C ASP A 120 9.37 -18.97 -0.83
N LEU A 121 9.43 -19.34 -2.10
CA LEU A 121 9.88 -20.68 -2.52
C LEU A 121 11.35 -20.93 -2.15
N GLU A 122 12.22 -19.95 -2.37
CA GLU A 122 13.64 -20.04 -2.00
C GLU A 122 13.83 -20.10 -0.48
N ALA A 123 13.01 -19.40 0.30
CA ALA A 123 13.03 -19.47 1.77
C ALA A 123 12.59 -20.86 2.26
N ALA A 124 11.55 -21.45 1.67
CA ALA A 124 11.09 -22.79 2.01
C ALA A 124 12.08 -23.90 1.63
N ALA A 125 12.96 -23.66 0.65
CA ALA A 125 13.95 -24.63 0.18
C ALA A 125 15.27 -24.59 0.95
N ARG A 126 15.49 -23.63 1.86
CA ARG A 126 16.71 -23.62 2.68
C ARG A 126 16.63 -24.77 3.70
N PRO A 127 17.66 -25.64 3.77
CA PRO A 127 17.80 -26.55 4.90
C PRO A 127 17.76 -25.72 6.19
N GLN A 128 16.95 -26.13 7.15
CA GLN A 128 17.18 -25.72 8.52
C GLN A 128 18.51 -26.38 8.90
N ASP A 129 19.58 -25.60 8.95
CA ASP A 129 20.76 -25.98 9.71
C ASP A 129 20.28 -26.01 11.16
N ASP A 130 19.81 -27.19 11.59
CA ASP A 130 19.59 -27.47 13.01
C ASP A 130 20.93 -27.22 13.69
N GLU A 131 21.01 -26.14 14.50
CA GLU A 131 22.10 -25.98 15.45
C GLU A 131 22.02 -27.14 16.43
N ASP A 132 22.72 -28.20 16.08
CA ASP A 132 23.03 -29.33 16.94
C ASP A 132 24.03 -28.81 17.99
N VAL A 133 23.51 -28.13 19.02
CA VAL A 133 24.27 -27.86 20.24
C VAL A 133 24.39 -29.18 20.99
N SER A 134 25.28 -30.02 20.48
CA SER A 134 25.93 -31.07 21.24
C SER A 134 26.88 -30.40 22.24
N GLU A 135 26.38 -30.02 23.41
CA GLU A 135 27.23 -29.94 24.61
C GLU A 135 27.16 -31.28 25.34
N GLU A 136 27.94 -32.25 24.84
CA GLU A 136 28.51 -33.31 25.67
C GLU A 136 29.94 -32.92 26.07
N GLY A 137 30.25 -33.06 27.35
CA GLY A 137 31.60 -32.97 27.94
C GLY A 137 31.51 -32.35 29.34
N GLY A 138 31.36 -33.14 30.41
CA GLY A 138 32.48 -33.76 31.15
C GLY A 138 32.96 -32.76 32.22
N GLU A 139 33.01 -33.01 33.52
CA GLU A 139 33.11 -34.21 34.38
C GLU A 139 32.28 -34.03 35.66
#